data_AF-A0A820IXD3-F1
#
_entry.id   AF-A0A820IXD3-F1
#
_cell.length_a   1.000
_cell.length_b   1.000
_cell.length_c   1.000
_cell.angle_alpha   90.00
_cell.angle_beta   90.00
_cell.angle_gamma   90.00
#
_symmetry.space_group_name_H-M   'P 1'
#
loop_
_entity.id
_entity.type
_entity.pdbx_description
1 polymer ?
#
loop_
_entity_poly.entity_id
_entity_poly.type
_entity_poly.pdbx_seq_one_letter_code
_entity_poly.pdbx_strand_id
1 'polypeptide(L)'
;TSPTNEEQLYRHIDHLCTTSTNDTNISSPNLLYDNLRKVLDEHIQTFVPILLNEINDSNDYLRILNSIWNDHIIRSSLIRQLFIVLDRTYVLHAAVPSIWELNQDLFRRYVMQNSIISNRCVNGILKLIEQERRGETVDRSLIRNLIRMLIDLHLYRKDFEPSLLQSTEQLYHNEGRQLIQTLEISQYLTHVERRLREEQARLTNYIDQSTKVQHSCRKRSNFSLNS
;
A
#
# COMPACT_ATOMS: atom_id res chain seq x y z
N THR A 1 22.13 -14.30 -35.54
CA THR A 1 21.40 -14.81 -34.35
C THR A 1 19.95 -14.42 -34.52
N SER A 2 19.03 -15.38 -34.52
CA SER A 2 17.59 -15.08 -34.61
C SER A 2 17.13 -14.32 -33.36
N PRO A 3 16.29 -13.27 -33.47
CA PRO A 3 15.83 -12.53 -32.32
C PRO A 3 15.04 -13.44 -31.38
N THR A 4 15.29 -13.34 -30.07
CA THR A 4 14.53 -14.05 -29.03
C THR A 4 13.05 -13.67 -29.08
N ASN A 5 12.16 -14.55 -28.60
CA ASN A 5 10.71 -14.29 -28.56
C ASN A 5 10.36 -12.96 -27.86
N GLU A 6 11.16 -12.57 -26.87
CA GLU A 6 11.03 -11.30 -26.15
C GLU A 6 11.39 -10.09 -27.03
N GLU A 7 12.50 -10.13 -27.77
CA GLU A 7 12.86 -9.06 -28.73
C GLU A 7 11.83 -8.91 -29.86
N GLN A 8 11.26 -10.02 -30.31
CA GLN A 8 10.18 -10.01 -31.31
C GLN A 8 8.91 -9.34 -30.75
N LEU A 9 8.56 -9.61 -29.49
CA LEU A 9 7.43 -8.98 -28.81
C LEU A 9 7.64 -7.47 -28.66
N TYR A 10 8.82 -7.02 -28.19
CA TYR A 10 9.14 -5.59 -28.08
C TYR A 10 9.06 -4.88 -29.43
N ARG A 11 9.64 -5.47 -30.50
CA ARG A 11 9.60 -4.89 -31.85
C ARG A 11 8.17 -4.82 -32.40
N HIS A 12 7.34 -5.82 -32.11
CA HIS A 12 5.95 -5.81 -32.52
C HIS A 12 5.16 -4.70 -31.81
N ILE A 13 5.32 -4.56 -30.49
CA ILE A 13 4.66 -3.49 -29.71
C ILE A 13 5.14 -2.11 -30.19
N ASP A 14 6.44 -1.93 -30.44
CA ASP A 14 7.00 -0.68 -30.95
C ASP A 14 6.43 -0.32 -32.33
N HIS A 15 6.33 -1.30 -33.23
CA HIS A 15 5.67 -1.11 -34.52
C HIS A 15 4.21 -0.69 -34.35
N LEU A 16 3.45 -1.34 -33.46
CA LEU A 16 2.05 -0.97 -33.17
C LEU A 16 1.92 0.44 -32.58
N CYS A 17 2.92 0.90 -31.81
CA CYS A 17 2.93 2.25 -31.24
C CYS A 17 3.30 3.34 -32.26
N THR A 18 4.05 3.00 -33.31
CA THR A 18 4.64 3.97 -34.25
C THR A 18 3.94 4.04 -35.62
N THR A 19 3.27 2.99 -36.07
CA THR A 19 2.73 2.91 -37.45
C THR A 19 1.37 3.56 -37.69
N SER A 20 0.83 4.31 -36.73
CA SER A 20 -0.40 5.08 -36.97
C SER A 20 -0.06 6.39 -37.69
N THR A 21 -0.10 6.40 -39.03
CA THR A 21 -0.41 7.64 -39.75
C THR A 21 -1.10 7.47 -41.10
N ASN A 22 -0.95 6.36 -41.83
CA ASN A 22 -1.34 6.42 -43.25
C ASN A 22 -2.48 5.51 -43.73
N ASP A 23 -2.74 4.32 -43.20
CA ASP A 23 -3.82 3.48 -43.76
C ASP A 23 -4.44 2.51 -42.75
N THR A 24 -5.78 2.57 -42.65
CA THR A 24 -6.70 1.62 -41.98
C THR A 24 -6.75 1.58 -40.44
N ASN A 25 -7.98 1.53 -39.92
CA ASN A 25 -8.45 1.57 -38.52
C ASN A 25 -7.91 0.49 -37.55
N ILE A 26 -6.72 -0.11 -37.75
CA ILE A 26 -6.38 -1.38 -37.09
C ILE A 26 -5.57 -1.23 -35.80
N SER A 27 -4.78 -0.17 -35.56
CA SER A 27 -4.08 0.01 -34.26
C SER A 27 -3.58 1.44 -34.07
N SER A 28 -4.41 2.33 -33.52
CA SER A 28 -3.93 3.61 -32.99
C SER A 28 -3.36 3.39 -31.58
N PRO A 29 -2.37 4.20 -31.13
CA PRO A 29 -1.86 4.13 -29.76
C PRO A 29 -2.96 4.27 -28.70
N ASN A 30 -4.02 5.03 -29.01
CA ASN A 30 -5.23 5.13 -28.20
C ASN A 30 -5.93 3.77 -28.03
N LEU A 31 -6.24 3.10 -29.15
CA LEU A 31 -6.90 1.78 -29.11
C LEU A 31 -6.05 0.73 -28.36
N LEU A 32 -4.72 0.79 -28.51
CA LEU A 32 -3.81 -0.09 -27.77
C LEU A 32 -3.87 0.17 -26.26
N TYR A 33 -3.85 1.44 -25.85
CA TYR A 33 -4.00 1.83 -24.44
C TYR A 33 -5.35 1.37 -23.87
N ASP A 34 -6.44 1.59 -24.60
CA ASP A 34 -7.79 1.20 -24.17
C ASP A 34 -7.95 -0.32 -24.06
N ASN A 35 -7.37 -1.08 -25.00
CA ASN A 35 -7.36 -2.54 -24.93
C ASN A 35 -6.53 -3.03 -23.74
N LEU A 36 -5.34 -2.46 -23.52
CA LEU A 36 -4.52 -2.80 -22.35
C LEU A 36 -5.27 -2.50 -21.06
N ARG A 37 -5.89 -1.32 -20.97
CA ARG A 37 -6.71 -0.92 -19.83
C ARG A 37 -7.83 -1.93 -19.56
N LYS A 38 -8.55 -2.36 -20.59
CA LYS A 38 -9.63 -3.35 -20.45
C LYS A 38 -9.12 -4.69 -19.91
N VAL A 39 -8.00 -5.19 -20.43
CA VAL A 39 -7.39 -6.44 -19.97
C VAL A 39 -6.93 -6.33 -18.51
N LEU A 40 -6.31 -5.22 -18.12
CA LEU A 40 -5.89 -4.97 -16.74
C LEU A 40 -7.09 -4.89 -15.79
N ASP A 41 -8.13 -4.18 -16.21
CA ASP A 41 -9.37 -4.01 -15.47
C ASP A 41 -10.05 -5.36 -15.17
N GLU A 42 -10.27 -6.19 -16.20
CA GLU A 42 -10.83 -7.54 -16.07
C GLU A 42 -9.96 -8.42 -15.17
N HIS A 43 -8.63 -8.36 -15.31
CA HIS A 43 -7.72 -9.17 -14.51
C HIS A 43 -7.76 -8.81 -13.02
N ILE A 44 -7.70 -7.52 -12.68
CA ILE A 44 -7.66 -7.06 -11.28
C ILE A 44 -8.96 -7.38 -10.56
N GLN A 45 -10.11 -7.32 -11.25
CA GLN A 45 -11.41 -7.71 -10.68
C GLN A 45 -11.44 -9.17 -10.23
N THR A 46 -10.62 -10.06 -10.81
CA THR A 46 -10.55 -11.47 -10.38
C THR A 46 -10.01 -11.65 -8.96
N PHE A 47 -9.31 -10.66 -8.40
CA PHE A 47 -8.76 -10.72 -7.04
C PHE A 47 -9.84 -10.54 -5.97
N VAL A 48 -10.91 -9.80 -6.28
CA VAL A 48 -11.99 -9.46 -5.34
C VAL A 48 -12.67 -10.70 -4.74
N PRO A 49 -13.18 -11.67 -5.53
CA PRO A 49 -13.83 -12.85 -4.95
C PRO A 49 -12.88 -13.68 -4.07
N ILE A 50 -11.59 -13.74 -4.40
CA ILE A 50 -10.57 -14.43 -3.59
C ILE A 50 -10.44 -13.78 -2.22
N LEU A 51 -10.40 -12.44 -2.19
CA LEU A 51 -10.24 -11.64 -0.98
C LEU A 51 -11.54 -11.46 -0.18
N LEU A 52 -12.70 -11.71 -0.79
CA LEU A 52 -13.99 -11.75 -0.09
C LEU A 52 -14.30 -13.13 0.50
N ASN A 53 -13.53 -14.16 0.15
CA ASN A 53 -13.73 -15.49 0.71
C ASN A 53 -13.61 -15.49 2.25
N GLU A 54 -14.34 -16.40 2.90
CA GLU A 54 -14.36 -16.59 4.34
C GLU A 54 -13.04 -17.21 4.82
N ILE A 55 -12.00 -16.38 4.90
CA ILE A 55 -10.73 -16.72 5.53
C ILE A 55 -10.85 -16.37 7.02
N ASN A 56 -10.88 -17.37 7.90
CA ASN A 56 -11.12 -17.15 9.33
C ASN A 56 -9.91 -16.52 10.05
N ASP A 57 -8.69 -16.88 9.66
CA ASP A 57 -7.48 -16.35 10.29
C ASP A 57 -7.06 -15.00 9.68
N SER A 58 -6.80 -14.02 10.56
CA SER A 58 -6.44 -12.68 10.13
C SER A 58 -5.03 -12.63 9.53
N ASN A 59 -4.08 -13.45 9.99
CA ASN A 59 -2.71 -13.43 9.47
C ASN A 59 -2.65 -14.07 8.09
N ASP A 60 -3.36 -15.19 7.90
CA ASP A 60 -3.48 -15.84 6.60
C ASP A 60 -4.12 -14.91 5.57
N TYR A 61 -5.17 -14.19 5.97
CA TYR A 61 -5.78 -13.16 5.13
C TYR A 61 -4.76 -12.10 4.66
N LEU A 62 -3.98 -11.55 5.59
CA LEU A 62 -2.96 -10.55 5.28
C LEU A 62 -1.86 -11.12 4.38
N ARG A 63 -1.45 -12.37 4.57
CA ARG A 63 -0.46 -13.04 3.73
C ARG A 63 -0.97 -13.22 2.30
N ILE A 64 -2.24 -13.60 2.12
CA ILE A 64 -2.88 -13.72 0.81
C ILE A 64 -2.94 -12.36 0.11
N LEU A 65 -3.42 -11.32 0.80
CA LEU A 65 -3.47 -9.97 0.25
C LEU A 65 -2.08 -9.46 -0.14
N ASN A 66 -1.08 -9.65 0.72
CA ASN A 66 0.29 -9.28 0.43
C ASN A 66 0.86 -10.06 -0.78
N SER A 67 0.53 -11.35 -0.92
CA SER A 67 0.94 -12.15 -2.07
C SER A 67 0.35 -11.61 -3.38
N ILE A 68 -0.97 -11.36 -3.39
CA ILE A 68 -1.69 -10.78 -4.54
C ILE A 68 -1.09 -9.42 -4.93
N TRP A 69 -0.86 -8.55 -3.94
CA TRP A 69 -0.26 -7.25 -4.18
C TRP A 69 1.15 -7.34 -4.78
N ASN A 70 2.04 -8.16 -4.19
CA ASN A 70 3.41 -8.27 -4.69
C ASN A 70 3.46 -8.83 -6.11
N ASP A 71 2.66 -9.86 -6.39
CA ASP A 71 2.53 -10.42 -7.74
C ASP A 71 1.96 -9.38 -8.73
N HIS A 72 0.95 -8.60 -8.32
CA HIS A 72 0.41 -7.50 -9.12
C HIS A 72 1.48 -6.43 -9.43
N ILE A 73 2.30 -6.03 -8.45
CA ILE A 73 3.38 -5.06 -8.66
C ILE A 73 4.45 -5.58 -9.62
N ILE A 74 4.88 -6.83 -9.46
CA ILE A 74 5.87 -7.45 -10.34
C ILE A 74 5.35 -7.50 -11.78
N ARG A 75 4.12 -7.99 -11.97
CA ARG A 75 3.49 -8.08 -13.30
C ARG A 75 3.25 -6.71 -13.92
N SER A 76 2.79 -5.73 -13.14
CA SER A 76 2.56 -4.35 -13.61
C SER A 76 3.86 -3.70 -14.09
N SER A 77 4.99 -3.96 -13.40
CA SER A 77 6.31 -3.50 -13.82
C SER A 77 6.72 -4.10 -15.17
N LEU A 78 6.51 -5.41 -15.36
CA LEU A 78 6.79 -6.09 -16.64
C LEU A 78 5.93 -5.56 -17.78
N ILE A 79 4.63 -5.37 -17.54
CA ILE A 79 3.70 -4.81 -18.52
C ILE A 79 4.15 -3.39 -18.91
N ARG A 80 4.47 -2.54 -17.93
CA ARG A 80 4.99 -1.20 -18.22
C ARG A 80 6.27 -1.25 -19.06
N GLN A 81 7.18 -2.18 -18.76
CA GLN A 81 8.42 -2.32 -19.53
C GLN A 81 8.13 -2.72 -20.98
N LEU A 82 7.20 -3.66 -21.22
CA LEU A 82 6.75 -4.07 -22.55
C LEU A 82 6.13 -2.92 -23.34
N PHE A 83 5.35 -2.08 -22.67
CA PHE A 83 4.62 -0.97 -23.28
C PHE A 83 5.30 0.39 -23.06
N ILE A 84 6.62 0.43 -22.82
CA ILE A 84 7.34 1.67 -22.47
C ILE A 84 7.25 2.76 -23.53
N VAL A 85 7.16 2.37 -24.81
CA VAL A 85 7.02 3.31 -25.94
C VAL A 85 5.65 3.99 -25.88
N LEU A 86 4.60 3.22 -25.59
CA LEU A 86 3.24 3.74 -25.39
C LEU A 86 3.18 4.70 -24.19
N ASP A 87 3.84 4.32 -23.08
CA ASP A 87 3.90 5.10 -21.84
C ASP A 87 4.68 6.43 -22.00
N ARG A 88 5.68 6.47 -22.90
CA ARG A 88 6.50 7.68 -23.15
C ARG A 88 5.94 8.58 -24.25
N THR A 89 5.26 8.02 -25.24
CA THR A 89 4.74 8.79 -26.38
C THR A 89 3.28 9.14 -26.12
N TYR A 90 2.36 8.19 -26.27
CA TYR A 90 0.93 8.44 -26.23
C TYR A 90 0.45 8.99 -24.88
N VAL A 91 0.80 8.35 -23.76
CA VAL A 91 0.35 8.75 -22.42
C VAL A 91 0.69 10.22 -22.12
N LEU A 92 1.92 10.63 -22.44
CA LEU A 92 2.40 11.99 -22.21
C LEU A 92 1.66 13.01 -23.08
N HIS A 93 1.38 12.69 -24.34
CA HIS A 93 0.72 13.61 -25.27
C HIS A 93 -0.80 13.68 -25.04
N ALA A 94 -1.43 12.56 -24.72
CA ALA A 94 -2.88 12.47 -24.49
C ALA A 94 -3.30 12.86 -23.07
N ALA A 95 -2.33 13.12 -22.17
CA ALA A 95 -2.57 13.45 -20.76
C ALA A 95 -3.44 12.41 -20.02
N VAL A 96 -3.26 11.13 -20.36
CA VAL A 96 -3.90 9.99 -19.67
C VAL A 96 -2.95 9.44 -18.59
N PRO A 97 -3.43 8.65 -17.61
CA PRO A 97 -2.56 8.05 -16.61
C PRO A 97 -1.51 7.14 -17.25
N SER A 98 -0.29 7.17 -16.71
CA SER A 98 0.73 6.16 -17.08
C SER A 98 0.23 4.76 -16.79
N ILE A 99 0.83 3.76 -17.44
CA ILE A 99 0.47 2.35 -17.23
C ILE A 99 0.66 1.96 -15.76
N TRP A 100 1.66 2.54 -15.10
CA TRP A 100 1.86 2.36 -13.66
C TRP A 100 0.71 2.96 -12.86
N GLU A 101 0.40 4.24 -13.06
CA GLU A 101 -0.69 4.93 -12.35
C GLU A 101 -2.04 4.26 -12.59
N LEU A 102 -2.31 3.82 -13.81
CA LEU A 102 -3.51 3.08 -14.17
C LEU A 102 -3.63 1.78 -13.35
N ASN A 103 -2.56 0.97 -13.28
CA ASN A 103 -2.58 -0.27 -12.48
C ASN A 103 -2.87 0.01 -11.01
N GLN A 104 -2.22 1.03 -10.44
CA GLN A 104 -2.44 1.42 -9.05
C GLN A 104 -3.87 1.90 -8.80
N ASP A 105 -4.41 2.73 -9.69
CA ASP A 105 -5.78 3.21 -9.62
C ASP A 105 -6.80 2.07 -9.72
N LEU A 106 -6.60 1.12 -10.63
CA LEU A 106 -7.46 -0.05 -10.78
C LEU A 106 -7.42 -0.94 -9.52
N PHE A 107 -6.23 -1.25 -8.98
CA PHE A 107 -6.11 -2.04 -7.75
C PHE A 107 -6.77 -1.33 -6.57
N ARG A 108 -6.54 -0.02 -6.43
CA ARG A 108 -7.21 0.80 -5.42
C ARG A 108 -8.73 0.73 -5.56
N ARG A 109 -9.25 0.96 -6.77
CA ARG A 109 -10.69 1.04 -7.06
C ARG A 109 -11.41 -0.30 -6.82
N TYR A 110 -10.89 -1.39 -7.35
CA TYR A 110 -11.60 -2.67 -7.30
C TYR A 110 -11.33 -3.45 -6.01
N VAL A 111 -10.11 -3.38 -5.48
CA VAL A 111 -9.71 -4.18 -4.32
C VAL A 111 -9.81 -3.37 -3.03
N MET A 112 -9.08 -2.28 -2.91
CA MET A 112 -8.91 -1.60 -1.62
C MET A 112 -10.00 -0.56 -1.28
N GLN A 113 -10.82 -0.14 -2.25
CA GLN A 113 -12.05 0.63 -1.98
C GLN A 113 -13.23 -0.27 -1.60
N ASN A 114 -13.11 -1.60 -1.73
CA ASN A 114 -14.06 -2.52 -1.13
C ASN A 114 -13.91 -2.45 0.40
N SER A 115 -14.98 -2.05 1.09
CA SER A 115 -14.96 -1.80 2.53
C SER A 115 -14.63 -3.03 3.36
N ILE A 116 -15.07 -4.22 2.94
CA ILE A 116 -14.79 -5.48 3.65
C ILE A 116 -13.29 -5.79 3.57
N ILE A 117 -12.72 -5.74 2.37
CA ILE A 117 -11.29 -6.00 2.13
C ILE A 117 -10.43 -5.00 2.89
N SER A 118 -10.74 -3.71 2.74
CA SER A 118 -10.01 -2.63 3.39
C SER A 118 -10.05 -2.73 4.91
N ASN A 119 -11.23 -2.94 5.50
CA ASN A 119 -11.38 -3.09 6.95
C ASN A 119 -10.61 -4.31 7.49
N ARG A 120 -10.66 -5.45 6.79
CA ARG A 120 -9.89 -6.64 7.19
C ARG A 120 -8.38 -6.39 7.12
N CYS A 121 -7.92 -5.70 6.08
CA CYS A 121 -6.52 -5.30 5.94
C CYS A 121 -6.08 -4.40 7.10
N VAL A 122 -6.78 -3.27 7.31
CA VAL A 122 -6.44 -2.28 8.33
C VAL A 122 -6.49 -2.90 9.74
N ASN A 123 -7.59 -3.58 10.09
CA ASN A 123 -7.73 -4.20 11.40
C ASN A 123 -6.70 -5.31 11.64
N GLY A 124 -6.38 -6.09 10.62
CA GLY A 124 -5.35 -7.12 10.70
C GLY A 124 -3.97 -6.52 10.99
N ILE A 125 -3.60 -5.45 10.28
CA ILE A 125 -2.32 -4.76 10.51
C ILE A 125 -2.26 -4.19 11.93
N LEU A 126 -3.34 -3.54 12.39
CA LEU A 126 -3.43 -2.99 13.75
C LEU A 126 -3.29 -4.09 14.81
N LYS A 127 -3.93 -5.25 14.60
CA LYS A 127 -3.81 -6.42 15.48
C LYS A 127 -2.37 -6.92 15.56
N LEU A 128 -1.66 -7.03 14.44
CA LEU A 128 -0.24 -7.41 14.44
C LEU A 128 0.63 -6.41 15.22
N ILE A 129 0.37 -5.11 15.09
CA ILE A 129 1.09 -4.07 15.85
C ILE A 129 0.79 -4.18 17.35
N GLU A 130 -0.47 -4.45 17.71
CA GLU A 130 -0.88 -4.66 19.10
C GLU A 130 -0.22 -5.90 19.72
N GLN A 131 -0.19 -7.02 18.99
CA GLN A 131 0.52 -8.25 19.40
C GLN A 131 2.00 -7.96 19.66
N GLU A 132 2.65 -7.23 18.76
CA GLU A 132 4.05 -6.84 18.95
C GLU A 132 4.24 -5.93 20.19
N ARG A 133 3.29 -5.03 20.49
CA ARG A 133 3.33 -4.19 21.70
C ARG A 133 3.18 -5.01 22.98
N ARG A 134 2.53 -6.17 22.90
CA ARG A 134 2.43 -7.15 24.01
C ARG A 134 3.67 -8.05 24.11
N GLY A 135 4.64 -7.90 23.21
CA GLY A 135 5.87 -8.68 23.20
C GLY A 135 5.79 -9.97 22.39
N GLU A 136 4.70 -10.18 21.64
CA GLU A 136 4.57 -11.32 20.73
C GLU A 136 5.47 -11.14 19.50
N THR A 137 6.01 -12.24 19.00
CA THR A 137 6.78 -12.24 17.75
C THR A 137 5.82 -12.13 16.57
N VAL A 138 6.03 -11.14 15.70
CA VAL A 138 5.21 -10.91 14.51
C VAL A 138 6.07 -10.81 13.25
N ASP A 139 5.44 -11.04 12.09
CA ASP A 139 6.08 -10.86 10.79
C ASP A 139 6.17 -9.36 10.42
N ARG A 140 7.26 -8.71 10.86
CA ARG A 140 7.53 -7.29 10.55
C ARG A 140 7.66 -7.00 9.06
N SER A 141 8.02 -8.01 8.25
CA SER A 141 8.14 -7.83 6.81
C SER A 141 6.77 -7.71 6.15
N LEU A 142 5.81 -8.54 6.59
CA LEU A 142 4.42 -8.47 6.18
C LEU A 142 3.79 -7.11 6.50
N ILE A 143 3.96 -6.63 7.74
CA ILE A 143 3.44 -5.32 8.18
C ILE A 143 4.01 -4.21 7.29
N ARG A 144 5.32 -4.22 7.05
CA ARG A 144 6.00 -3.22 6.22
C ARG A 144 5.50 -3.20 4.79
N ASN A 145 5.34 -4.36 4.17
CA ASN A 145 4.89 -4.46 2.78
C ASN A 145 3.44 -3.99 2.62
N LEU A 146 2.57 -4.35 3.57
CA LEU A 146 1.17 -3.90 3.55
C LEU A 146 1.04 -2.40 3.85
N ILE A 147 1.84 -1.84 4.76
CA ILE A 147 1.86 -0.38 4.98
C ILE A 147 2.37 0.33 3.71
N ARG A 148 3.40 -0.19 3.05
CA ARG A 148 3.86 0.35 1.76
C ARG A 148 2.78 0.31 0.69
N MET A 149 2.06 -0.80 0.56
CA MET A 149 0.88 -0.89 -0.31
C MET A 149 -0.14 0.22 0.00
N LEU A 150 -0.48 0.45 1.28
CA LEU A 150 -1.41 1.51 1.66
C LEU A 150 -0.87 2.91 1.32
N ILE A 151 0.45 3.13 1.35
CA ILE A 151 1.08 4.40 0.94
C ILE A 151 1.00 4.56 -0.58
N ASP A 152 1.40 3.54 -1.33
CA ASP A 152 1.41 3.52 -2.79
C ASP A 152 0.00 3.73 -3.37
N LEU A 153 -1.03 3.22 -2.68
CA LEU A 153 -2.44 3.40 -3.04
C LEU A 153 -3.09 4.67 -2.44
N HIS A 154 -2.33 5.51 -1.73
CA HIS A 154 -2.79 6.74 -1.08
C HIS A 154 -3.94 6.53 -0.06
N LEU A 155 -3.92 5.41 0.65
CA LEU A 155 -4.89 5.04 1.69
C LEU A 155 -4.32 5.21 3.11
N TYR A 156 -2.99 5.25 3.26
CA TYR A 156 -2.32 5.31 4.56
C TYR A 156 -2.86 6.43 5.47
N ARG A 157 -2.89 7.67 4.96
CA ARG A 157 -3.23 8.86 5.74
C ARG A 157 -4.69 8.91 6.17
N LYS A 158 -5.60 8.44 5.32
CA LYS A 158 -7.04 8.59 5.54
C LYS A 158 -7.63 7.37 6.25
N ASP A 159 -7.19 6.17 5.87
CA ASP A 159 -7.87 4.93 6.24
C ASP A 159 -7.12 4.14 7.32
N PHE A 160 -5.80 4.31 7.45
CA PHE A 160 -4.98 3.55 8.41
C PHE A 160 -4.45 4.40 9.58
N GLU A 161 -3.80 5.52 9.30
CA GLU A 161 -3.12 6.34 10.32
C GLU A 161 -4.04 6.79 11.45
N PRO A 162 -5.28 7.27 11.22
CA PRO A 162 -6.17 7.68 12.31
C PRO A 162 -6.45 6.54 13.29
N SER A 163 -6.70 5.33 12.78
CA SER A 163 -6.98 4.12 13.57
C SER A 163 -5.74 3.63 14.33
N LEU A 164 -4.55 3.75 13.72
CA LEU A 164 -3.28 3.49 14.38
C LEU A 164 -3.07 4.45 15.56
N LEU A 165 -3.27 5.75 15.34
CA LEU A 165 -3.08 6.76 16.39
C LEU A 165 -4.07 6.57 17.53
N GLN A 166 -5.34 6.32 17.22
CA GLN A 166 -6.39 6.08 18.21
C GLN A 166 -6.11 4.84 19.06
N SER A 167 -5.77 3.70 18.44
CA SER A 167 -5.44 2.48 19.19
C SER A 167 -4.18 2.65 20.05
N THR A 168 -3.19 3.41 19.55
CA THR A 168 -1.97 3.74 20.30
C THR A 168 -2.25 4.63 21.51
N GLU A 169 -3.08 5.66 21.35
CA GLU A 169 -3.49 6.54 22.43
C GLU A 169 -4.25 5.78 23.52
N GLN A 170 -5.22 4.96 23.13
CA GLN A 170 -6.00 4.15 24.07
C GLN A 170 -5.12 3.16 24.85
N LEU A 171 -4.19 2.48 24.17
CA LEU A 171 -3.26 1.55 24.80
C LEU A 171 -2.40 2.26 25.86
N TYR A 172 -1.73 3.35 25.50
CA TYR A 172 -0.83 4.03 26.43
C TYR A 172 -1.56 4.82 27.52
N HIS A 173 -2.79 5.28 27.26
CA HIS A 173 -3.63 5.87 28.29
C HIS A 173 -4.00 4.84 29.38
N ASN A 174 -4.38 3.63 28.99
CA ASN A 174 -4.73 2.57 29.93
C ASN A 174 -3.50 2.01 30.65
N GLU A 175 -2.42 1.73 29.90
CA GLU A 175 -1.16 1.26 30.46
C GLU A 175 -0.58 2.27 31.46
N GLY A 176 -0.62 3.57 31.13
CA GLY A 176 -0.15 4.64 32.03
C GLY A 176 -0.98 4.74 33.32
N ARG A 177 -2.32 4.72 33.21
CA ARG A 177 -3.21 4.77 34.39
C ARG A 177 -3.01 3.58 35.32
N GLN A 178 -2.82 2.39 34.77
CA GLN A 178 -2.58 1.18 35.56
C GLN A 178 -1.21 1.25 36.24
N LEU A 179 -0.15 1.51 35.47
CA LEU A 179 1.23 1.35 35.97
C LEU A 179 1.66 2.44 36.95
N ILE A 180 1.12 3.66 36.84
CA ILE A 180 1.44 4.74 37.79
C ILE A 180 0.91 4.45 39.20
N GLN A 181 -0.12 3.60 39.32
CA GLN A 181 -0.69 3.18 40.60
C GLN A 181 0.05 1.98 41.21
N THR A 182 0.69 1.16 40.38
CA THR A 182 1.28 -0.11 40.80
C THR A 182 2.81 -0.11 40.89
N LEU A 183 3.48 0.79 40.18
CA LEU A 183 4.94 0.85 40.13
C LEU A 183 5.49 2.03 40.93
N GLU A 184 6.73 1.88 41.41
CA GLU A 184 7.50 3.05 41.87
C GLU A 184 7.81 3.99 40.71
N ILE A 185 8.00 5.28 41.01
CA ILE A 185 8.25 6.33 40.00
C ILE A 185 9.45 5.98 39.11
N SER A 186 10.54 5.47 39.68
CA SER A 186 11.76 5.08 38.96
C SER A 186 11.49 3.95 37.95
N GLN A 187 10.72 2.94 38.35
CA GLN A 187 10.32 1.80 37.51
C GLN A 187 9.36 2.25 36.39
N TYR A 188 8.41 3.13 36.72
CA TYR A 188 7.50 3.72 35.74
C TYR A 188 8.25 4.52 34.67
N LEU A 189 9.19 5.37 35.05
CA LEU A 189 10.01 6.14 34.10
C LEU A 189 10.86 5.22 33.20
N THR A 190 11.46 4.18 33.78
CA THR A 190 12.21 3.17 33.01
C THR A 190 11.31 2.46 31.99
N HIS A 191 10.07 2.14 32.38
CA HIS A 191 9.08 1.55 31.49
C HIS A 191 8.67 2.50 30.36
N VAL A 192 8.44 3.79 30.66
CA VAL A 192 8.13 4.81 29.65
C VAL A 192 9.27 4.96 28.64
N GLU A 193 10.53 5.03 29.09
CA GLU A 193 11.69 5.10 28.20
C GLU A 193 11.81 3.87 27.30
N ARG A 194 11.53 2.68 27.83
CA ARG A 194 11.47 1.45 27.02
C ARG A 194 10.38 1.56 25.94
N ARG A 195 9.16 1.96 26.29
CA ARG A 195 8.06 2.11 25.32
C ARG A 195 8.37 3.12 24.22
N LEU A 196 8.98 4.26 24.57
CA LEU A 196 9.40 5.26 23.60
C LEU A 196 10.43 4.71 22.60
N ARG A 197 11.41 3.93 23.08
CA ARG A 197 12.39 3.26 22.20
C ARG A 197 11.73 2.24 21.29
N GLU A 198 10.78 1.45 21.81
CA GLU A 198 10.04 0.47 21.01
C GLU A 198 9.21 1.13 19.90
N GLU A 199 8.46 2.19 20.21
CA GLU A 199 7.69 2.93 19.19
C GLU A 199 8.59 3.62 18.17
N GLN A 200 9.75 4.16 18.60
CA GLN A 200 10.73 4.69 17.66
C GLN A 200 11.29 3.61 16.73
N ALA A 201 11.48 2.39 17.23
CA ALA A 201 11.86 1.25 16.40
C ALA A 201 10.75 0.87 15.40
N ARG A 202 9.46 0.89 15.81
CA ARG A 202 8.32 0.65 14.91
C ARG A 202 8.23 1.70 13.79
N LEU A 203 8.42 2.97 14.15
CA LEU A 203 8.55 4.09 13.20
C LEU A 203 9.66 3.89 12.19
N THR A 204 10.84 3.42 12.62
CA THR A 204 11.95 3.16 11.68
C THR A 204 11.70 1.91 10.83
N ASN A 205 11.06 0.90 11.38
CA ASN A 205 10.90 -0.39 10.71
C ASN A 205 9.79 -0.39 9.66
N TYR A 206 8.58 0.08 9.98
CA TYR A 206 7.44 -0.16 9.11
C TYR A 206 6.36 0.92 9.09
N ILE A 207 6.33 1.88 10.02
CA ILE A 207 5.36 2.99 10.01
C ILE A 207 5.94 4.14 9.16
N ASP A 208 5.08 4.87 8.44
CA ASP A 208 5.53 5.99 7.63
C ASP A 208 6.05 7.16 8.48
N GLN A 209 7.15 7.79 8.06
CA GLN A 209 7.79 8.87 8.82
C GLN A 209 6.91 10.11 8.95
N SER A 210 5.95 10.27 8.04
CA SER A 210 5.03 11.39 8.06
C SER A 210 4.05 11.34 9.24
N THR A 211 3.94 10.19 9.93
CA THR A 211 3.27 10.01 11.24
C THR A 211 3.99 10.76 12.36
N LYS A 212 5.33 10.79 12.33
CA LYS A 212 6.15 11.49 13.33
C LYS A 212 5.89 12.99 13.34
N VAL A 213 5.69 13.58 12.16
CA VAL A 213 5.49 15.03 11.97
C VAL A 213 4.15 15.50 12.55
N GLN A 214 3.10 14.68 12.47
CA GLN A 214 1.82 15.04 13.08
C GLN A 214 1.89 15.10 14.61
N HIS A 215 2.62 14.20 15.25
CA HIS A 215 2.81 14.23 16.71
C HIS A 215 3.58 15.48 17.19
N SER A 216 4.58 15.94 16.43
CA SER A 216 5.31 17.15 16.78
C SER A 216 4.47 18.42 16.56
N CYS A 217 3.65 18.48 15.51
CA CYS A 217 2.72 19.59 15.29
C CYS A 217 1.57 19.64 16.31
N ARG A 218 0.95 18.50 16.66
CA ARG A 218 -0.11 18.44 17.71
C ARG A 218 0.40 18.87 19.09
N LYS A 219 1.66 18.51 19.43
CA LYS A 219 2.29 19.00 20.66
C LYS A 219 2.46 20.52 20.65
N ARG A 220 2.88 21.12 19.52
CA ARG A 220 3.03 22.58 19.40
C ARG A 220 1.70 23.32 19.54
N SER A 221 0.63 22.85 18.89
CA SER A 221 -0.69 23.49 18.96
C SER A 221 -1.32 23.44 20.35
N ASN A 222 -1.11 22.36 21.10
CA ASN A 222 -1.61 22.22 22.47
C ASN A 222 -0.83 23.07 23.50
N PHE A 223 0.44 23.39 23.23
CA PHE A 223 1.20 24.34 24.07
C PHE A 223 0.73 25.79 23.85
N SER A 224 0.35 26.16 22.64
CA SER A 224 -0.15 27.51 22.31
C SER A 224 -1.60 27.80 22.75
N LEU A 225 -2.35 26.79 23.20
CA LEU A 225 -3.71 26.97 23.73
C LEU A 225 -3.77 27.00 25.27
N ASN A 226 -2.65 26.72 25.94
CA ASN A 226 -2.50 26.72 27.40
C ASN A 226 -1.48 27.76 27.89
N SER A 227 -1.18 28.78 27.07
CA SER A 227 -0.32 29.92 27.42
C SER A 227 -1.13 31.22 27.48
#